data_AF-A0AAV1H8F4-F1
#
_entry.id   AF-A0AAV1H8F4-F1
#
_cell.length_a   1.000
_cell.length_b   1.000
_cell.length_c   1.000
_cell.angle_alpha   90.00
_cell.angle_beta   90.00
_cell.angle_gamma   90.00
#
_symmetry.space_group_name_H-M   'P 1'
#
loop_
_entity.id
_entity.type
_entity.pdbx_description
1 polymer ?
#
loop_
_entity_poly.entity_id
_entity_poly.type
_entity_poly.pdbx_seq_one_letter_code
_entity_poly.pdbx_strand_id
1 'polypeptide(L)'
;MSLKILSITVLLFMGSLRSTAAGKYAPMGDMVGESCCYVAQPYVGEPIVECIKQRPTRVKVESGDWYCITSDSPWMKQQIQKGKVSC
;
A
#
# COMPACT_ATOMS: atom_id res chain seq x y z
N MET A 1 -47.22 4.16 -31.51
CA MET A 1 -45.88 4.64 -31.89
C MET A 1 -44.87 4.05 -30.92
N SER A 2 -43.87 3.36 -31.49
CA SER A 2 -42.92 2.49 -30.78
C SER A 2 -41.60 3.24 -30.63
N LEU A 3 -41.07 3.36 -29.42
CA LEU A 3 -39.71 3.86 -29.16
C LEU A 3 -38.84 2.67 -28.77
N LYS A 4 -38.04 2.19 -29.72
CA LYS A 4 -36.91 1.27 -29.51
C LYS A 4 -35.66 1.92 -30.13
N ILE A 5 -34.48 1.47 -29.67
CA ILE A 5 -33.14 1.61 -30.27
C ILE A 5 -32.33 2.78 -29.68
N LEU A 6 -31.09 2.62 -29.20
CA LEU A 6 -30.31 1.42 -28.87
C LEU A 6 -29.20 1.90 -27.90
N SER A 7 -28.84 1.02 -26.98
CA SER A 7 -27.68 1.11 -26.10
C SER A 7 -26.37 1.27 -26.89
N ILE A 8 -25.65 2.38 -26.68
CA ILE A 8 -24.25 2.52 -27.10
C ILE A 8 -23.38 2.21 -25.88
N THR A 9 -22.89 0.99 -25.82
CA THR A 9 -21.86 0.54 -24.87
C THR A 9 -20.54 1.24 -25.20
N VAL A 10 -20.14 2.16 -24.33
CA VAL A 10 -18.80 2.77 -24.32
C VAL A 10 -17.79 1.70 -23.87
N LEU A 11 -17.14 1.06 -24.84
CA LEU A 11 -15.99 0.19 -24.60
C LEU A 11 -14.73 1.05 -24.44
N LEU A 12 -14.48 1.52 -23.21
CA LEU A 12 -13.17 2.01 -22.78
C LEU A 12 -12.25 0.80 -22.63
N PHE A 13 -11.48 0.51 -23.67
CA PHE A 13 -10.45 -0.52 -23.62
C PHE A 13 -9.36 -0.13 -22.62
N MET A 14 -9.10 -1.10 -21.75
CA MET A 14 -8.05 -1.13 -20.75
C MET A 14 -6.68 -0.86 -21.35
N GLY A 15 -6.19 0.36 -21.17
CA GLY A 15 -4.77 0.59 -20.97
C GLY A 15 -4.45 0.33 -19.51
N SER A 16 -4.40 -0.93 -19.09
CA SER A 16 -3.79 -1.32 -17.82
C SER A 16 -2.30 -1.00 -17.91
N LEU A 17 -1.96 0.28 -17.69
CA LEU A 17 -0.68 0.67 -17.17
C LEU A 17 -0.51 -0.19 -15.93
N ARG A 18 0.25 -1.28 -16.10
CA ARG A 18 0.85 -2.08 -15.04
C ARG A 18 1.15 -1.10 -13.93
N SER A 19 0.33 -1.14 -12.89
CA SER A 19 0.46 -0.28 -11.72
C SER A 19 1.87 -0.54 -11.22
N THR A 20 2.81 0.32 -11.61
CA THR A 20 4.08 0.45 -10.93
C THR A 20 3.66 0.73 -9.51
N ALA A 21 3.83 -0.28 -8.66
CA ALA A 21 3.50 -0.23 -7.26
C ALA A 21 4.34 0.89 -6.64
N ALA A 22 3.85 2.12 -6.72
CA ALA A 22 4.26 3.21 -5.88
C ALA A 22 4.06 2.68 -4.46
N GLY A 23 5.14 2.32 -3.78
CA GLY A 23 5.10 1.73 -2.43
C GLY A 23 6.06 0.58 -2.19
N LYS A 24 6.39 -0.23 -3.21
CA LYS A 24 7.41 -1.28 -3.12
C LYS A 24 8.82 -0.67 -3.15
N TYR A 25 9.16 0.11 -2.13
CA TYR A 25 10.50 0.66 -1.92
C TYR A 25 10.91 0.46 -0.46
N ALA A 26 11.17 -0.79 -0.08
CA ALA A 26 12.10 -1.11 0.99
C ALA A 26 12.72 -2.49 0.70
N PRO A 27 14.05 -2.65 0.46
CA PRO A 27 15.16 -1.72 0.74
C PRO A 27 16.22 -1.52 -0.38
N MET A 28 17.01 -0.44 -0.28
CA MET A 28 18.44 -0.53 -0.60
C MET A 28 19.16 -1.11 0.63
N GLY A 29 19.87 -2.22 0.41
CA GLY A 29 20.70 -2.89 1.40
C GLY A 29 20.01 -4.08 2.07
N ASP A 30 20.60 -5.27 1.90
CA ASP A 30 20.24 -6.55 2.54
C ASP A 30 20.27 -6.54 4.08
N MET A 31 20.55 -5.39 4.70
CA MET A 31 20.55 -5.24 6.15
C MET A 31 19.23 -4.62 6.60
N VAL A 32 18.30 -5.46 7.04
CA VAL A 32 16.97 -5.10 7.56
C VAL A 32 17.02 -3.96 8.60
N GLY A 33 18.15 -3.76 9.30
CA GLY A 33 18.35 -2.69 10.28
C GLY A 33 18.94 -1.36 9.76
N GLU A 34 19.49 -1.29 8.55
CA GLU A 34 20.19 -0.08 8.06
C GLU A 34 19.50 0.62 6.88
N SER A 35 18.44 0.03 6.32
CA SER A 35 17.75 0.62 5.17
C SER A 35 16.82 1.77 5.57
N CYS A 36 17.21 2.99 5.19
CA CYS A 36 16.39 4.19 5.36
C CYS A 36 15.18 4.20 4.41
N CYS A 37 14.04 4.67 4.92
CA CYS A 37 12.84 4.92 4.13
C CYS A 37 12.90 6.32 3.51
N TYR A 38 12.92 6.40 2.17
CA TYR A 38 12.94 7.69 1.45
C TYR A 38 11.53 8.19 1.10
N VAL A 39 10.60 7.26 0.83
CA VAL A 39 9.22 7.58 0.46
C VAL A 39 8.30 6.77 1.37
N ALA A 40 7.44 7.47 2.11
CA ALA A 40 6.47 6.85 3.00
C ALA A 40 5.06 6.96 2.43
N GLN A 41 4.29 5.89 2.57
CA GLN A 41 2.89 5.85 2.18
C GLN A 41 1.99 6.13 3.38
N PRO A 42 0.80 6.73 3.17
CA PRO A 42 -0.16 6.90 4.25
C PRO A 42 -0.92 5.60 4.59
N TYR A 43 -0.93 4.63 3.69
CA TYR A 43 -1.76 3.43 3.74
C TYR A 43 -1.10 2.27 2.99
N VAL A 44 -1.29 1.04 3.48
CA VAL A 44 -0.96 -0.18 2.74
C VAL A 44 -2.20 -1.06 2.70
N GLY A 45 -2.56 -1.51 1.50
CA GLY A 45 -3.80 -2.25 1.23
C GLY A 45 -3.81 -3.70 1.70
N GLU A 46 -2.80 -4.10 2.46
CA GLU A 46 -2.53 -5.48 2.83
C GLU A 46 -2.37 -5.58 4.36
N PRO A 47 -2.74 -6.72 4.97
CA PRO A 47 -2.54 -6.95 6.39
C PRO A 47 -1.05 -6.95 6.74
N ILE A 48 -0.71 -6.28 7.84
CA ILE A 48 0.66 -6.20 8.36
C ILE A 48 0.90 -7.41 9.26
N VAL A 49 2.05 -8.07 9.07
CA VAL A 49 2.51 -9.20 9.90
C VAL A 49 3.69 -8.83 10.79
N GLU A 50 4.49 -7.84 10.40
CA GLU A 50 5.67 -7.39 11.14
C GLU A 50 5.85 -5.89 10.99
N CYS A 51 6.43 -5.24 11.99
CA CYS A 51 6.82 -3.84 11.85
C CYS A 51 8.09 -3.49 12.61
N ILE A 52 8.81 -2.51 12.08
CA ILE A 52 10.04 -1.98 12.63
C ILE A 52 9.82 -0.50 12.93
N LYS A 53 9.98 -0.15 14.21
CA LYS A 53 9.81 1.22 14.70
C LYS A 53 10.99 2.08 14.26
N GLN A 54 10.81 2.77 13.15
CA GLN A 54 11.72 3.79 12.61
C GLN A 54 10.89 4.95 12.05
N ARG A 55 11.54 6.04 11.64
CA ARG A 55 10.86 7.18 10.99
C ARG A 55 11.36 7.30 9.55
N PRO A 56 10.52 7.06 8.53
CA PRO A 56 9.18 6.43 8.54
C PRO A 56 9.14 4.96 9.03
N THR A 57 8.00 4.50 9.55
CA THR A 57 7.81 3.14 10.08
C THR A 57 7.88 2.13 8.94
N ARG A 58 8.58 1.02 9.13
CA ARG A 58 8.56 -0.09 8.16
C ARG A 58 7.59 -1.15 8.60
N VAL A 59 6.82 -1.66 7.67
CA VAL A 59 5.90 -2.78 7.89
C VAL A 59 6.11 -3.85 6.84
N LYS A 60 6.05 -5.10 7.26
CA LYS A 60 5.99 -6.26 6.39
C LYS A 60 4.55 -6.69 6.30
N VAL A 61 4.07 -6.94 5.10
CA VAL A 61 2.71 -7.44 4.86
C VAL A 61 2.70 -8.95 4.66
N GLU A 62 1.51 -9.55 4.66
CA GLU A 62 1.34 -11.00 4.45
C GLU A 62 1.96 -11.52 3.15
N SER A 63 2.01 -10.72 2.09
CA SER A 63 2.70 -11.07 0.84
C SER A 63 4.23 -11.18 0.97
N GLY A 64 4.78 -10.78 2.11
CA GLY A 64 6.22 -10.80 2.42
C GLY A 64 6.95 -9.52 2.02
N ASP A 65 6.28 -8.60 1.32
CA ASP A 65 6.83 -7.32 0.91
C ASP A 65 6.97 -6.35 2.10
N TRP A 66 7.98 -5.47 2.03
CA TRP A 66 8.19 -4.39 2.99
C TRP A 66 7.75 -3.05 2.41
N TYR A 67 7.03 -2.29 3.24
CA TYR A 67 6.55 -0.96 2.93
C TYR A 67 6.99 0.05 3.99
N CYS A 68 7.28 1.26 3.55
CA CYS A 68 7.49 2.41 4.43
C CYS A 68 6.16 3.16 4.60
N ILE A 69 5.73 3.33 5.84
CA ILE A 69 4.48 4.02 6.19
C ILE A 69 4.77 5.18 7.12
N THR A 70 4.07 6.29 6.90
CA THR A 70 4.11 7.41 7.83
C THR A 70 3.58 6.96 9.19
N SER A 71 4.43 6.97 10.22
CA SER A 71 4.10 6.49 11.57
C SER A 71 2.83 7.15 12.14
N ASP A 72 2.55 8.39 11.73
CA ASP A 72 1.42 9.18 12.16
C ASP A 72 0.16 9.05 11.29
N SER A 73 0.17 8.19 10.27
CA SER A 73 -0.98 8.06 9.39
C SER A 73 -2.23 7.58 10.16
N PRO A 74 -3.43 8.10 9.84
CA PRO A 74 -4.67 7.66 10.50
C PRO A 74 -4.89 6.16 10.38
N TRP A 75 -4.50 5.58 9.24
CA TRP A 75 -4.60 4.14 9.02
C TRP A 75 -3.66 3.35 9.95
N MET A 76 -2.38 3.75 10.06
CA MET A 76 -1.43 3.07 10.95
C MET A 76 -1.89 3.14 12.41
N LYS A 77 -2.33 4.33 12.85
CA LYS A 77 -2.93 4.54 14.18
C LYS A 77 -4.11 3.60 14.41
N GLN A 78 -4.96 3.40 13.42
CA GLN A 78 -6.08 2.48 13.49
C GLN A 78 -5.63 1.01 13.61
N GLN A 79 -4.59 0.59 12.88
CA GLN A 79 -4.07 -0.79 12.98
C GLN A 79 -3.46 -1.08 14.36
N ILE A 80 -2.72 -0.11 14.91
CA ILE A 80 -2.16 -0.19 16.28
C ILE A 80 -3.29 -0.22 17.32
N GLN A 81 -4.28 0.67 17.22
CA GLN A 81 -5.42 0.70 18.14
C GLN A 81 -6.24 -0.60 18.12
N LYS A 82 -6.37 -1.25 16.96
CA LYS A 82 -7.03 -2.55 16.82
C LYS A 82 -6.17 -3.72 17.33
N GLY A 83 -4.96 -3.46 17.81
CA GLY A 83 -4.00 -4.48 18.23
C GLY A 83 -3.55 -5.40 17.09
N LYS A 84 -3.77 -5.01 15.83
CA LYS A 84 -3.39 -5.79 14.65
C LYS A 84 -1.90 -5.72 14.37
N VAL A 85 -1.25 -4.69 14.88
CA VAL A 85 0.17 -4.40 14.68
C VAL A 85 0.75 -3.90 16.00
N SER A 86 1.89 -4.45 16.41
CA SER A 86 2.60 -4.01 17.62
C SER A 86 3.94 -3.37 17.25
N CYS A 87 3.92 -2.04 17.13
CA CYS A 87 5.07 -1.12 17.10
C CYS A 87 4.78 0.07 18.05
#